data_AF-A0A4Y9MCJ5-F1
#
_entry.id   AF-A0A4Y9MCJ5-F1
#
_cell.length_a   1.000
_cell.length_b   1.000
_cell.length_c   1.000
_cell.angle_alpha   90.00
_cell.angle_beta   90.00
_cell.angle_gamma   90.00
#
_symmetry.space_group_name_H-M   'P 1'
#
loop_
_entity.id
_entity.type
_entity.pdbx_description
1 polymer ?
#
loop_
_entity_poly.entity_id
_entity_poly.type
_entity_poly.pdbx_seq_one_letter_code
_entity_poly.pdbx_strand_id
1 'polypeptide(L)'
;MSGYDWVDMEAYTITMLEGGWLEEVAHLLRLDPSTERMRTFDEADAEGGPDHFPVQVEELEGWLVVVEPNGFQLADRDLLARLSRGGTAVSSFRNVNAHAEFLVARRGEVVRAFDPVVPGDEEGDPLPEEEGLDFADEDADPDALAFTLMERLTGVRIEESWLLERPRRTWLAPHPPVGAPEADGGRYSAPDARRTRWMRQIS
;
A
#
# COMPACT_ATOMS: atom_id res chain seq x y z
N MET A 1 -15.73 -15.35 -8.75
CA MET A 1 -16.06 -14.27 -7.80
C MET A 1 -15.00 -14.30 -6.73
N SER A 2 -14.24 -13.22 -6.63
CA SER A 2 -13.18 -13.11 -5.64
C SER A 2 -13.80 -12.97 -4.24
N GLY A 3 -13.04 -13.20 -3.18
CA GLY A 3 -13.47 -12.82 -1.83
C GLY A 3 -13.28 -11.32 -1.52
N TYR A 4 -12.92 -10.52 -2.52
CA TYR A 4 -12.44 -9.14 -2.38
C TYR A 4 -13.30 -8.12 -3.13
N ASP A 5 -14.52 -8.48 -3.52
CA ASP A 5 -15.48 -7.59 -4.20
C ASP A 5 -15.91 -6.38 -3.32
N TRP A 6 -15.41 -6.27 -2.09
CA TRP A 6 -15.63 -5.17 -1.14
C TRP A 6 -14.54 -4.08 -1.23
N VAL A 7 -13.44 -4.31 -1.94
CA VAL A 7 -12.32 -3.36 -2.03
C VAL A 7 -12.71 -2.19 -2.94
N ASP A 8 -13.17 -1.09 -2.35
CA ASP A 8 -13.61 0.14 -3.05
C ASP A 8 -12.96 1.41 -2.47
N MET A 9 -11.73 1.27 -1.93
CA MET A 9 -10.99 2.39 -1.37
C MET A 9 -10.34 3.21 -2.48
N GLU A 10 -10.55 4.53 -2.49
CA GLU A 10 -10.03 5.42 -3.54
C GLU A 10 -8.49 5.54 -3.53
N ALA A 11 -7.85 5.40 -2.36
CA ALA A 11 -6.39 5.46 -2.24
C ALA A 11 -5.87 4.68 -1.04
N TYR A 12 -4.87 3.82 -1.27
CA TYR A 12 -4.22 3.03 -0.23
C TYR A 12 -2.86 2.52 -0.71
N THR A 13 -1.99 2.22 0.25
CA THR A 13 -0.95 1.19 0.10
C THR A 13 -1.15 0.15 1.18
N ILE A 14 -1.18 -1.12 0.78
CA ILE A 14 -1.19 -2.26 1.71
C ILE A 14 0.00 -3.12 1.39
N THR A 15 0.84 -3.34 2.40
CA THR A 15 2.06 -4.10 2.27
C THR A 15 2.13 -5.20 3.32
N MET A 16 2.47 -6.41 2.90
CA MET A 16 2.70 -7.56 3.79
C MET A 16 4.18 -7.93 3.77
N LEU A 17 4.79 -8.01 4.94
CA LEU A 17 6.21 -8.31 5.12
C LEU A 17 6.41 -9.62 5.90
N GLU A 18 7.01 -10.62 5.27
CA GLU A 18 7.42 -11.87 5.91
C GLU A 18 8.71 -11.64 6.68
N GLY A 19 8.70 -11.95 7.98
CA GLY A 19 9.84 -11.70 8.85
C GLY A 19 10.21 -10.21 8.98
N GLY A 20 9.28 -9.32 8.63
CA GLY A 20 9.42 -7.87 8.83
C GLY A 20 9.24 -7.49 10.29
N TRP A 21 9.95 -6.44 10.72
CA TRP A 21 9.93 -5.95 12.10
C TRP A 21 9.41 -4.53 12.14
N LEU A 22 8.55 -4.23 13.12
CA LEU A 22 8.00 -2.89 13.32
C LEU A 22 9.11 -1.85 13.43
N GLU A 23 10.24 -2.17 14.05
CA GLU A 23 11.37 -1.26 14.20
C GLU A 23 12.00 -0.87 12.85
N GLU A 24 12.07 -1.80 11.89
CA GLU A 24 12.62 -1.53 10.56
C GLU A 24 11.66 -0.68 9.74
N VAL A 25 10.36 -1.01 9.76
CA VAL A 25 9.29 -0.19 9.15
C VAL A 25 9.30 1.21 9.76
N ALA A 26 9.35 1.31 11.10
CA ALA A 26 9.38 2.57 11.82
C ALA A 26 10.58 3.43 11.44
N HIS A 27 11.75 2.81 11.29
CA HIS A 27 12.96 3.51 10.88
C HIS A 27 12.89 3.99 9.43
N LEU A 28 12.47 3.13 8.49
CA LEU A 28 12.46 3.43 7.07
C LEU A 28 11.39 4.46 6.69
N LEU A 29 10.20 4.32 7.25
CA LEU A 29 9.09 5.27 7.05
C LEU A 29 9.18 6.49 7.97
N ARG A 30 10.14 6.51 8.89
CA ARG A 30 10.36 7.61 9.86
C ARG A 30 9.10 7.89 10.69
N LEU A 31 8.46 6.82 11.18
CA LEU A 31 7.26 6.93 12.02
C LEU A 31 7.57 7.75 13.28
N ASP A 32 6.73 8.73 13.60
CA ASP A 32 6.87 9.52 14.83
C ASP A 32 6.26 8.75 16.01
N PRO A 33 7.06 8.18 16.93
CA PRO A 33 6.56 7.37 18.04
C PRO A 33 5.66 8.17 19.00
N SER A 34 5.74 9.51 19.03
CA SER A 34 4.90 10.34 19.90
C SER A 34 3.43 10.43 19.43
N THR A 35 3.20 10.07 18.17
CA THR A 35 1.89 10.13 17.50
C THR A 35 1.09 8.82 17.58
N GLU A 36 1.62 7.78 18.24
CA GLU A 36 0.97 6.46 18.29
C GLU A 36 -0.48 6.52 18.81
N ARG A 37 -1.47 6.14 18.00
CA ARG A 37 -2.88 6.03 18.42
C ARG A 37 -3.52 4.79 17.81
N MET A 38 -4.67 4.37 18.37
CA MET A 38 -5.53 3.38 17.73
C MET A 38 -6.49 4.09 16.77
N ARG A 39 -6.56 3.65 15.52
CA ARG A 39 -7.43 4.23 14.48
C ARG A 39 -8.01 3.15 13.59
N THR A 40 -9.27 3.30 13.18
CA THR A 40 -9.80 2.57 12.01
C THR A 40 -9.14 3.08 10.72
N PHE A 41 -9.46 2.49 9.56
CA PHE A 41 -8.94 2.98 8.28
C PHE A 41 -9.37 4.43 8.02
N ASP A 42 -10.67 4.70 8.09
CA ASP A 42 -11.24 6.03 7.82
C ASP A 42 -10.76 7.10 8.80
N GLU A 43 -10.63 6.75 10.08
CA GLU A 43 -10.10 7.68 11.09
C GLU A 43 -8.64 8.05 10.80
N ALA A 44 -7.85 7.08 10.33
CA ALA A 44 -6.46 7.30 9.97
C ALA A 44 -6.36 8.15 8.69
N ASP A 45 -7.11 7.82 7.64
CA ASP A 45 -7.18 8.59 6.40
C ASP A 45 -7.52 10.08 6.66
N ALA A 46 -8.52 10.33 7.50
CA ALA A 46 -8.91 11.68 7.89
C ALA A 46 -7.84 12.45 8.69
N GLU A 47 -6.88 11.76 9.31
CA GLU A 47 -5.73 12.38 10.00
C GLU A 47 -4.58 12.71 9.05
N GLY A 48 -4.60 12.21 7.82
CA GLY A 48 -3.63 12.54 6.77
C GLY A 48 -3.59 14.03 6.46
N GLY A 49 -2.44 14.50 5.95
CA GLY A 49 -2.23 15.92 5.70
C GLY A 49 -1.16 16.21 4.66
N PRO A 50 -0.93 17.51 4.35
CA PRO A 50 0.04 17.91 3.35
C PRO A 50 1.49 17.52 3.71
N ASP A 51 1.78 17.35 4.99
CA ASP A 51 3.14 17.13 5.51
C ASP A 51 3.36 15.70 6.04
N HIS A 52 2.31 14.89 6.13
CA HIS A 52 2.37 13.57 6.76
C HIS A 52 1.27 12.61 6.29
N PHE A 53 1.55 11.32 6.41
CA PHE A 53 0.60 10.24 6.18
C PHE A 53 0.39 9.41 7.45
N PRO A 54 -0.83 8.90 7.68
CA PRO A 54 -1.04 7.83 8.64
C PRO A 54 -0.40 6.53 8.15
N VAL A 55 0.22 5.78 9.05
CA VAL A 55 0.73 4.43 8.79
C VAL A 55 0.27 3.53 9.91
N GLN A 56 -0.51 2.52 9.57
CA GLN A 56 -1.00 1.50 10.49
C GLN A 56 -0.13 0.26 10.38
N VAL A 57 0.20 -0.35 11.51
CA VAL A 57 1.01 -1.58 11.53
C VAL A 57 0.42 -2.59 12.51
N GLU A 58 0.19 -3.80 12.03
CA GLU A 58 -0.27 -4.93 12.85
C GLU A 58 0.30 -6.25 12.33
N GLU A 59 0.55 -7.21 13.23
CA GLU A 59 0.88 -8.58 12.84
C GLU A 59 -0.41 -9.36 12.52
N LEU A 60 -0.43 -10.04 11.38
CA LEU A 60 -1.51 -10.91 10.95
C LEU A 60 -0.92 -12.22 10.42
N GLU A 61 -1.24 -13.33 11.09
CA GLU A 61 -0.88 -14.70 10.65
C GLU A 61 0.61 -14.90 10.30
N GLY A 62 1.51 -14.24 11.05
CA GLY A 62 2.96 -14.34 10.84
C GLY A 62 3.55 -13.33 9.85
N TRP A 63 2.70 -12.47 9.28
CA TRP A 63 3.10 -11.34 8.45
C TRP A 63 2.94 -10.02 9.21
N LEU A 64 3.87 -9.09 9.00
CA LEU A 64 3.66 -7.71 9.42
C LEU A 64 2.91 -6.99 8.29
N VAL A 65 1.69 -6.53 8.58
CA VAL A 65 0.85 -5.79 7.63
C VAL A 65 1.00 -4.30 7.91
N VAL A 66 1.40 -3.55 6.89
CA VAL A 66 1.49 -2.10 6.90
C VAL A 66 0.40 -1.55 6.00
N VAL A 67 -0.42 -0.66 6.52
CA VAL A 67 -1.50 0.01 5.79
C VAL A 67 -1.22 1.50 5.80
N GLU A 68 -1.13 2.11 4.63
CA GLU A 68 -0.99 3.55 4.46
C GLU A 68 -2.28 4.09 3.80
N PRO A 69 -3.30 4.49 4.59
CA PRO A 69 -4.46 5.18 4.04
C PRO A 69 -4.01 6.43 3.28
N ASN A 70 -4.29 6.46 1.97
CA ASN A 70 -3.85 7.50 1.04
C ASN A 70 -2.32 7.78 1.02
N GLY A 71 -1.50 6.91 1.62
CA GLY A 71 -0.05 6.98 1.56
C GLY A 71 0.50 6.03 0.50
N PHE A 72 1.76 6.26 0.11
CA PHE A 72 2.39 5.58 -1.01
C PHE A 72 3.86 5.22 -0.79
N GLN A 73 4.38 5.33 0.44
CA GLN A 73 5.82 5.15 0.64
C GLN A 73 6.27 3.71 0.36
N LEU A 74 5.44 2.71 0.66
CA LEU A 74 5.74 1.30 0.37
C LEU A 74 5.34 0.85 -1.04
N ALA A 75 4.94 1.78 -1.89
CA ALA A 75 4.99 1.60 -3.33
C ALA A 75 6.38 1.97 -3.91
N ASP A 76 7.26 2.61 -3.13
CA ASP A 76 8.63 2.84 -3.54
C ASP A 76 9.42 1.52 -3.59
N ARG A 77 9.92 1.18 -4.77
CA ARG A 77 10.63 -0.07 -5.04
C ARG A 77 11.91 -0.23 -4.22
N ASP A 78 12.65 0.85 -3.98
CA ASP A 78 13.88 0.80 -3.18
C ASP A 78 13.57 0.55 -1.70
N LEU A 79 12.51 1.17 -1.16
CA LEU A 79 12.04 0.92 0.20
C LEU A 79 11.52 -0.51 0.35
N LEU A 80 10.69 -0.98 -0.58
CA LEU A 80 10.15 -2.34 -0.55
C LEU A 80 11.25 -3.39 -0.67
N ALA A 81 12.20 -3.19 -1.59
CA ALA A 81 13.38 -4.02 -1.73
C ALA A 81 14.16 -4.10 -0.41
N ARG A 82 14.44 -2.96 0.25
CA ARG A 82 15.14 -2.94 1.55
C ARG A 82 14.40 -3.73 2.62
N LEU A 83 13.09 -3.58 2.72
CA LEU A 83 12.26 -4.32 3.68
C LEU A 83 12.22 -5.83 3.39
N SER A 84 12.32 -6.24 2.12
CA SER A 84 12.36 -7.66 1.75
C SER A 84 13.66 -8.38 2.08
N ARG A 85 14.67 -7.73 2.67
CA ARG A 85 15.97 -8.39 2.97
C ARG A 85 15.83 -9.59 3.91
N GLY A 86 14.85 -9.55 4.82
CA GLY A 86 14.55 -10.64 5.76
C GLY A 86 13.65 -11.75 5.21
N GLY A 87 13.02 -11.55 4.05
CA GLY A 87 11.98 -12.45 3.54
C GLY A 87 11.33 -11.98 2.25
N THR A 88 10.01 -12.04 2.20
CA THR A 88 9.17 -11.57 1.09
C THR A 88 8.43 -10.30 1.50
N ALA A 89 8.33 -9.33 0.59
CA ALA A 89 7.48 -8.17 0.72
C ALA A 89 6.52 -8.10 -0.48
N VAL A 90 5.23 -7.95 -0.22
CA VAL A 90 4.17 -7.83 -1.24
C VAL A 90 3.44 -6.53 -0.99
N SER A 91 3.33 -5.66 -1.99
CA SER A 91 2.70 -4.34 -1.87
C SER A 91 1.65 -4.15 -2.96
N SER A 92 0.48 -3.65 -2.59
CA SER A 92 -0.56 -3.19 -3.52
C SER A 92 -0.84 -1.73 -3.23
N PHE A 93 -0.66 -0.89 -4.24
CA PHE A 93 -0.89 0.54 -4.20
C PHE A 93 -1.95 0.94 -5.21
N ARG A 94 -2.79 1.90 -4.80
CA ARG A 94 -3.71 2.65 -5.65
C ARG A 94 -3.80 4.09 -5.17
N ASN A 95 -3.95 5.03 -6.09
CA ASN A 95 -4.37 6.40 -5.78
C ASN A 95 -5.69 6.81 -6.44
N VAL A 96 -6.18 8.00 -6.05
CA VAL A 96 -7.43 8.60 -6.54
C VAL A 96 -7.44 8.90 -8.05
N ASN A 97 -6.28 8.88 -8.72
CA ASN A 97 -6.16 9.06 -10.17
C ASN A 97 -6.17 7.73 -10.92
N ALA A 98 -6.49 6.62 -10.23
CA ALA A 98 -6.45 5.26 -10.76
C ALA A 98 -5.06 4.81 -11.25
N HIS A 99 -3.99 5.43 -10.75
CA HIS A 99 -2.65 4.85 -10.87
C HIS A 99 -2.48 3.81 -9.79
N ALA A 100 -1.96 2.65 -10.16
CA ALA A 100 -1.76 1.53 -9.26
C ALA A 100 -0.41 0.86 -9.52
N GLU A 101 0.12 0.19 -8.51
CA GLU A 101 1.31 -0.63 -8.65
C GLU A 101 1.21 -1.83 -7.72
N PHE A 102 1.47 -3.02 -8.27
CA PHE A 102 1.63 -4.25 -7.52
C PHE A 102 3.09 -4.67 -7.56
N LEU A 103 3.69 -4.83 -6.38
CA LEU A 103 5.10 -5.12 -6.23
C LEU A 103 5.33 -6.38 -5.40
N VAL A 104 6.25 -7.22 -5.86
CA VAL A 104 6.79 -8.34 -5.09
C VAL A 104 8.29 -8.20 -5.00
N ALA A 105 8.80 -8.09 -3.78
CA ALA A 105 10.23 -8.07 -3.51
C ALA A 105 10.65 -9.29 -2.65
N ARG A 106 11.79 -9.86 -2.97
CA ARG A 106 12.38 -11.00 -2.26
C ARG A 106 13.86 -10.77 -2.07
N ARG A 107 14.35 -10.91 -0.83
CA ARG A 107 15.78 -10.87 -0.48
C ARG A 107 16.51 -9.60 -0.95
N GLY A 108 15.86 -8.44 -0.95
CA GLY A 108 16.51 -7.20 -1.33
C GLY A 108 16.27 -6.75 -2.78
N GLU A 109 15.47 -7.47 -3.56
CA GLU A 109 15.26 -7.21 -4.98
C GLU A 109 13.76 -7.29 -5.32
N VAL A 110 13.26 -6.34 -6.12
CA VAL A 110 11.93 -6.43 -6.74
C VAL A 110 11.99 -7.46 -7.85
N VAL A 111 11.24 -8.55 -7.70
CA VAL A 111 11.22 -9.68 -8.64
C VAL A 111 10.03 -9.64 -9.59
N ARG A 112 9.01 -8.86 -9.25
CA ARG A 112 7.80 -8.66 -10.05
C ARG A 112 7.23 -7.26 -9.78
N ALA A 113 6.90 -6.53 -10.83
CA ALA A 113 6.20 -5.25 -10.75
C ALA A 113 5.26 -5.07 -11.94
N PHE A 114 4.06 -4.54 -11.73
CA PHE A 114 3.10 -4.21 -12.79
C PHE A 114 2.01 -3.28 -12.28
N ASP A 115 1.33 -2.58 -13.19
CA ASP A 115 0.09 -1.85 -12.90
C ASP A 115 -1.11 -2.80 -13.10
N PRO A 116 -1.90 -3.11 -12.06
CA PRO A 116 -3.06 -4.00 -12.19
C PRO A 116 -4.23 -3.37 -12.96
N VAL A 117 -4.25 -2.05 -13.14
CA VAL A 117 -5.29 -1.30 -13.88
C VAL A 117 -4.92 -1.14 -15.35
N VAL A 118 -3.62 -0.95 -15.65
CA VAL A 118 -3.11 -0.74 -17.01
C VAL A 118 -2.05 -1.78 -17.36
N PRO A 119 -2.45 -2.99 -17.77
CA PRO A 119 -1.50 -4.05 -18.13
C PRO A 119 -0.68 -3.68 -19.39
N GLY A 120 0.52 -4.24 -19.52
CA GLY A 120 1.38 -4.11 -20.70
C GLY A 120 2.78 -3.49 -20.47
N ASP A 121 3.12 -3.10 -19.25
CA ASP A 121 4.50 -2.71 -18.85
C ASP A 121 4.95 -3.49 -17.61
N GLU A 122 4.88 -4.82 -17.71
CA GLU A 122 5.27 -5.73 -16.66
C GLU A 122 6.79 -5.89 -16.54
N GLU A 123 7.30 -5.83 -15.31
CA GLU A 123 8.67 -6.23 -14.98
C GLU A 123 8.69 -7.55 -14.20
N GLY A 124 9.70 -8.37 -14.51
CA GLY A 124 9.85 -9.72 -13.96
C GLY A 124 8.99 -10.75 -14.69
N ASP A 125 9.33 -12.03 -14.50
CA ASP A 125 8.52 -13.13 -15.02
C ASP A 125 7.25 -13.30 -14.18
N PRO A 126 6.10 -13.64 -14.79
CA PRO A 126 4.88 -13.95 -14.05
C PRO A 126 5.09 -15.04 -12.99
N LEU A 127 4.56 -14.80 -11.81
CA LEU A 127 4.63 -15.72 -10.68
C LEU A 127 3.57 -16.83 -10.82
N PRO A 128 3.82 -18.06 -10.32
CA PRO A 128 2.82 -19.12 -10.33
C PRO A 128 1.49 -18.73 -9.68
N GLU A 129 1.54 -17.87 -8.67
CA GLU A 129 0.37 -17.36 -7.96
C GLU A 129 -0.54 -16.46 -8.83
N GLU A 130 -0.03 -15.94 -9.95
CA GLU A 130 -0.80 -15.16 -10.94
C GLU A 130 -1.71 -16.07 -11.81
N GLU A 131 -1.56 -17.41 -11.77
CA GLU A 131 -2.28 -18.32 -12.65
C GLU A 131 -3.82 -18.13 -12.54
N GLY A 132 -4.45 -17.79 -13.66
CA GLY A 132 -5.90 -17.59 -13.74
C GLY A 132 -6.39 -16.24 -13.20
N LEU A 133 -5.50 -15.31 -12.86
CA LEU A 133 -5.84 -13.90 -12.64
C LEU A 133 -5.64 -13.16 -13.96
N ASP A 134 -6.73 -12.71 -14.57
CA ASP A 134 -6.70 -11.98 -15.84
C ASP A 134 -6.84 -10.48 -15.59
N PHE A 135 -5.70 -9.80 -15.39
CA PHE A 135 -5.65 -8.34 -15.22
C PHE A 135 -5.97 -7.58 -16.52
N ALA A 136 -6.10 -8.26 -17.66
CA ALA A 136 -6.51 -7.66 -18.93
C ALA A 136 -8.01 -7.79 -19.21
N ASP A 137 -8.78 -8.46 -18.35
CA ASP A 137 -10.23 -8.57 -18.44
C ASP A 137 -10.88 -7.24 -18.00
N GLU A 138 -11.51 -6.53 -18.94
CA GLU A 138 -12.18 -5.25 -18.71
C GLU A 138 -13.38 -5.35 -17.74
N ASP A 139 -13.97 -6.55 -17.59
CA ASP A 139 -15.08 -6.80 -16.66
C ASP A 139 -14.60 -7.20 -15.26
N ALA A 140 -13.29 -7.45 -15.08
CA ALA A 140 -12.72 -7.82 -13.79
C ALA A 140 -12.34 -6.58 -12.96
N ASP A 141 -12.49 -6.71 -11.65
CA ASP A 141 -12.03 -5.69 -10.70
C ASP A 141 -10.52 -5.88 -10.42
N PRO A 142 -9.65 -4.94 -10.86
CA PRO A 142 -8.21 -5.07 -10.70
C PRO A 142 -7.75 -5.04 -9.23
N ASP A 143 -8.46 -4.34 -8.33
CA ASP A 143 -8.12 -4.34 -6.91
C ASP A 143 -8.43 -5.69 -6.27
N ALA A 144 -9.60 -6.25 -6.61
CA ALA A 144 -10.00 -7.56 -6.15
C ALA A 144 -9.02 -8.67 -6.63
N LEU A 145 -8.51 -8.56 -7.87
CA LEU A 145 -7.45 -9.43 -8.39
C LEU A 145 -6.12 -9.22 -7.66
N ALA A 146 -5.71 -7.98 -7.40
CA ALA A 146 -4.48 -7.65 -6.68
C ALA A 146 -4.50 -8.22 -5.25
N PHE A 147 -5.60 -8.08 -4.51
CA PHE A 147 -5.76 -8.69 -3.19
C PHE A 147 -5.80 -10.22 -3.26
N THR A 148 -6.41 -10.80 -4.30
CA THR A 148 -6.37 -12.24 -4.52
C THR A 148 -4.94 -12.73 -4.73
N LEU A 149 -4.12 -12.00 -5.50
CA LEU A 149 -2.72 -12.32 -5.71
C LEU A 149 -1.92 -12.18 -4.39
N MET A 150 -2.16 -11.11 -3.62
CA MET A 150 -1.54 -10.91 -2.32
C MET A 150 -1.86 -12.07 -1.36
N GLU A 151 -3.12 -12.53 -1.31
CA GLU A 151 -3.53 -13.70 -0.52
C GLU A 151 -2.79 -14.97 -0.98
N ARG A 152 -2.69 -15.21 -2.29
CA ARG A 152 -1.98 -16.40 -2.81
C ARG A 152 -0.49 -16.39 -2.50
N LEU A 153 0.15 -15.23 -2.57
CA LEU A 153 1.58 -15.07 -2.29
C LEU A 153 1.92 -15.22 -0.81
N THR A 154 1.00 -14.81 0.06
CA THR A 154 1.25 -14.73 1.52
C THR A 154 0.61 -15.89 2.29
N GLY A 155 -0.41 -16.51 1.71
CA GLY A 155 -1.31 -17.44 2.40
C GLY A 155 -2.25 -16.75 3.41
N VAL A 156 -2.26 -15.41 3.46
CA VAL A 156 -3.02 -14.63 4.45
C VAL A 156 -4.11 -13.85 3.76
N ARG A 157 -5.32 -13.99 4.30
CA ARG A 157 -6.50 -13.31 3.81
C ARG A 157 -6.73 -12.01 4.59
N ILE A 158 -6.93 -10.91 3.87
CA ILE A 158 -7.33 -9.64 4.46
C ILE A 158 -8.86 -9.58 4.45
N GLU A 159 -9.50 -9.59 5.62
CA GLU A 159 -10.95 -9.44 5.71
C GLU A 159 -11.35 -7.96 5.72
N GLU A 160 -12.51 -7.64 5.13
CA GLU A 160 -13.07 -6.28 5.11
C GLU A 160 -13.14 -5.67 6.52
N SER A 161 -13.78 -6.38 7.45
CA SER A 161 -13.87 -5.94 8.85
C SER A 161 -12.50 -5.81 9.53
N TRP A 162 -11.54 -6.67 9.14
CA TRP A 162 -10.18 -6.58 9.65
C TRP A 162 -9.48 -5.33 9.14
N LEU A 163 -9.75 -4.85 7.91
CA LEU A 163 -9.10 -3.69 7.29
C LEU A 163 -9.83 -2.36 7.52
N LEU A 164 -11.15 -2.33 7.50
CA LEU A 164 -11.92 -1.09 7.56
C LEU A 164 -12.39 -0.76 8.97
N GLU A 165 -12.94 -1.73 9.69
CA GLU A 165 -13.67 -1.47 10.93
C GLU A 165 -12.80 -1.56 12.19
N ARG A 166 -11.76 -2.38 12.17
CA ARG A 166 -10.94 -2.65 13.36
C ARG A 166 -9.91 -1.53 13.62
N PRO A 167 -9.86 -0.93 14.83
CA PRO A 167 -8.77 -0.01 15.15
C PRO A 167 -7.41 -0.71 15.26
N ARG A 168 -6.36 -0.11 14.68
CA ARG A 168 -4.96 -0.61 14.68
C ARG A 168 -3.99 0.46 15.15
N ARG A 169 -2.79 0.03 15.56
CA ARG A 169 -1.73 0.98 15.97
C ARG A 169 -1.30 1.78 14.75
N THR A 170 -1.45 3.09 14.86
CA THR A 170 -1.24 4.08 13.80
C THR A 170 -0.24 5.12 14.26
N TRP A 171 0.70 5.47 13.40
CA TRP A 171 1.65 6.57 13.58
C TRP A 171 1.57 7.51 12.40
N LEU A 172 2.11 8.72 12.56
CA LEU A 172 2.32 9.63 11.44
C LEU A 172 3.74 9.44 10.89
N ALA A 173 3.83 9.30 9.57
CA ALA A 173 5.07 9.36 8.80
C ALA A 173 5.16 10.72 8.09
N PRO A 174 6.33 11.37 8.05
CA PRO A 174 6.50 12.57 7.24
C PRO A 174 6.40 12.22 5.76
N HIS A 175 5.91 13.18 4.97
CA HIS A 175 5.91 13.04 3.53
C HIS A 175 7.31 12.70 2.98
N PRO A 176 7.46 11.82 1.98
CA PRO A 176 8.70 11.72 1.23
C PRO A 176 9.10 13.10 0.68
N PRO A 177 10.41 13.41 0.60
CA PRO A 177 10.88 14.71 0.16
C PRO A 177 10.42 15.04 -1.26
N VAL A 178 10.16 16.32 -1.55
CA VAL A 178 9.80 16.81 -2.90
C VAL A 178 10.80 16.30 -3.93
N GLY A 179 10.29 15.75 -5.02
CA GLY A 179 11.07 15.16 -6.09
C GLY A 179 11.47 13.70 -5.88
N ALA A 180 11.10 13.08 -4.75
CA ALA A 180 11.14 11.62 -4.60
C ALA A 180 10.28 10.95 -5.68
N PRO A 181 10.65 9.74 -6.14
CA PRO A 181 9.79 8.95 -7.01
C PRO A 181 8.41 8.81 -6.36
N GLU A 182 7.36 9.06 -7.13
CA GLU A 182 6.03 8.54 -6.82
C GLU A 182 5.91 7.14 -7.39
N ALA A 183 4.94 6.38 -6.89
CA ALA A 183 4.63 5.02 -7.35
C ALA A 183 4.31 4.95 -8.86
N ASP A 184 3.77 6.02 -9.44
CA ASP A 184 3.38 6.07 -10.86
C ASP A 184 4.53 6.47 -11.81
N GLY A 185 5.78 6.39 -11.35
CA GLY A 185 6.94 6.89 -12.09
C GLY A 185 7.02 8.43 -12.17
N GLY A 186 6.04 9.13 -11.59
CA GLY A 186 6.03 10.55 -11.36
C GLY A 186 7.05 10.97 -10.30
N ARG A 187 7.10 12.28 -10.05
CA ARG A 187 7.90 12.84 -8.97
C ARG A 187 6.99 13.58 -8.03
N TYR A 188 7.11 13.26 -6.75
CA TYR A 188 6.32 13.89 -5.73
C TYR A 188 6.46 15.41 -5.80
N SER A 189 5.31 16.04 -6.01
CA SER A 189 5.16 17.48 -6.00
C SER A 189 4.38 17.86 -4.76
N ALA A 190 4.95 18.73 -3.92
CA ALA A 190 4.25 19.20 -2.72
C ALA A 190 2.85 19.71 -3.07
N PRO A 191 1.81 19.39 -2.27
CA PRO A 191 0.47 19.89 -2.52
C PRO A 191 0.51 21.42 -2.56
N ASP A 192 0.06 22.01 -3.67
CA ASP A 192 -0.07 23.46 -3.79
C ASP A 192 -1.00 23.95 -2.67
N ALA A 193 -0.52 24.88 -1.84
CA ALA A 193 -1.30 25.49 -0.74
C ALA A 193 -2.65 26.08 -1.20
N ARG A 194 -2.89 26.19 -2.52
CA ARG A 194 -4.16 26.59 -3.13
C ARG A 194 -5.16 25.45 -3.34
N ARG A 195 -4.73 24.17 -3.40
CA ARG A 195 -5.61 22.99 -3.58
C ARG A 195 -6.26 22.52 -2.27
N THR A 196 -5.66 22.79 -1.11
CA THR A 196 -6.20 22.49 0.23
C THR A 196 -7.49 23.24 0.59
N ARG A 197 -7.97 24.16 -0.26
CA ARG A 197 -9.24 24.87 -0.06
C ARG A 197 -10.47 24.04 -0.46
N TRP A 198 -10.33 23.05 -1.34
CA TRP A 198 -11.47 22.24 -1.82
C TRP A 198 -11.97 21.21 -0.80
N MET A 199 -11.11 20.71 0.09
CA MET A 199 -11.49 19.76 1.14
C MET A 199 -12.11 20.40 2.40
N ARG A 200 -12.12 21.75 2.50
CA ARG A 200 -12.72 22.48 3.64
C ARG A 200 -14.10 23.08 3.38
N GLN A 201 -14.73 22.81 2.22
CA GLN A 201 -16.03 23.40 1.86
C GLN A 201 -17.18 22.40 1.73
N ILE A 202 -17.01 21.16 2.19
CA ILE A 202 -18.13 20.23 2.39
C ILE A 202 -18.25 19.97 3.90
N SER A 203 -18.79 20.94 4.61
CA SER A 203 -19.24 20.84 6.02
C SER A 203 -20.36 21.84 6.25
#